data_AF-A0A2X1QVK7-F1
#
_entry.id   AF-A0A2X1QVK7-F1
#
_cell.length_a   1.000
_cell.length_b   1.000
_cell.length_c   1.000
_cell.angle_alpha   90.00
_cell.angle_beta   90.00
_cell.angle_gamma   90.00
#
_symmetry.space_group_name_H-M   'P 1'
#
loop_
_entity.id
_entity.type
_entity.pdbx_description
1 polymer ?
#
loop_
_entity_poly.entity_id
_entity_poly.type
_entity_poly.pdbx_seq_one_letter_code
_entity_poly.pdbx_strand_id
1 'polypeptide(L)'
;MEQQTATLSGGQHTRLLLARALIRQPDLLLLDEPGNHLDLPTLLWLESFLQTWQGSFVLVSHDNTLLDAVTNASWILRDQTLHCFALPCSAARQALQEQDESAALRHKAEQKEIDRVSASARRLATWGRVYDNEDLARKAKQMEKQVARLKDEQTELSVGPPWRLVLQGDALPADRLLEMDTLPVSPAPGQPSLFTTRRGAPAQRRSRGHHGT
;
A
#
# COMPACT_ATOMS: atom_id res chain seq x y z
N MET A 1 41.97 -15.49 -10.23
CA MET A 1 40.86 -15.49 -11.20
C MET A 1 40.41 -14.05 -11.37
N GLU A 2 40.83 -13.39 -12.44
CA GLU A 2 40.40 -12.03 -12.79
C GLU A 2 39.26 -12.14 -13.79
N GLN A 3 38.02 -12.02 -13.31
CA GLN A 3 36.86 -11.85 -14.20
C GLN A 3 36.61 -10.35 -14.36
N GLN A 4 36.48 -9.89 -15.61
CA GLN A 4 36.12 -8.51 -15.91
C GLN A 4 34.71 -8.22 -15.37
N THR A 5 34.53 -7.06 -14.72
CA THR A 5 33.26 -6.62 -14.14
C THR A 5 32.09 -6.63 -15.12
N ALA A 6 32.37 -6.55 -16.43
CA ALA A 6 31.41 -6.65 -17.53
C ALA A 6 30.81 -8.06 -17.74
N THR A 7 31.37 -9.11 -17.14
CA THR A 7 30.90 -10.51 -17.29
C THR A 7 30.13 -11.06 -16.09
N LEU A 8 29.91 -10.23 -15.06
CA LEU A 8 29.23 -10.66 -13.83
C LEU A 8 27.71 -10.74 -14.03
N SER A 9 27.08 -11.78 -13.47
CA SER A 9 25.62 -11.82 -13.35
C SER A 9 25.13 -10.72 -12.40
N GLY A 10 23.85 -10.34 -12.48
CA GLY A 10 23.25 -9.33 -11.59
C GLY A 10 23.55 -9.60 -10.10
N GLY A 11 23.39 -10.85 -9.66
CA GLY A 11 23.71 -11.25 -8.28
C GLY A 11 25.19 -11.15 -7.90
N GLN A 12 26.11 -11.42 -8.82
CA GLN A 12 27.54 -11.23 -8.57
C GLN A 12 27.92 -9.74 -8.47
N HIS A 13 27.26 -8.90 -9.27
CA HIS A 13 27.44 -7.45 -9.21
C HIS A 13 26.97 -6.88 -7.87
N THR A 14 25.77 -7.26 -7.41
CA THR A 14 25.24 -6.82 -6.11
C THR A 14 26.12 -7.29 -4.95
N ARG A 15 26.61 -8.54 -4.99
CA ARG A 15 27.52 -9.05 -3.95
C ARG A 15 28.84 -8.29 -3.91
N LEU A 16 29.39 -7.89 -5.06
CA LEU A 16 30.59 -7.07 -5.14
C LEU A 16 30.36 -5.65 -4.60
N LEU A 17 29.20 -5.05 -4.90
CA LEU A 17 28.83 -3.72 -4.38
C LEU A 17 28.64 -3.75 -2.86
N LEU A 18 27.95 -4.77 -2.34
CA LEU A 18 27.82 -5.00 -0.90
C LEU A 18 29.20 -5.18 -0.27
N ALA A 19 30.04 -6.09 -0.79
CA ALA A 19 31.39 -6.28 -0.28
C ALA A 19 32.19 -4.97 -0.25
N ARG A 20 32.10 -4.16 -1.31
CA ARG A 20 32.75 -2.83 -1.36
C ARG A 20 32.21 -1.87 -0.31
N ALA A 21 30.90 -1.85 -0.08
CA ALA A 21 30.30 -1.01 0.96
C ALA A 21 30.74 -1.45 2.37
N LEU A 22 30.83 -2.76 2.59
CA LEU A 22 31.16 -3.37 3.88
C LEU A 22 32.63 -3.25 4.28
N ILE A 23 33.56 -3.18 3.31
CA ILE A 23 34.99 -2.95 3.58
C ILE A 23 35.22 -1.68 4.41
N ARG A 24 34.34 -0.68 4.27
CA ARG A 24 34.42 0.57 5.03
C ARG A 24 33.90 0.48 6.47
N GLN A 25 33.33 -0.66 6.87
CA GLN A 25 32.72 -0.87 8.19
C GLN A 25 31.78 0.28 8.59
N PRO A 26 30.74 0.58 7.78
CA PRO A 26 29.86 1.70 8.07
C PRO A 26 28.98 1.44 9.30
N ASP A 27 28.66 2.50 10.05
CA ASP A 27 27.69 2.42 11.16
C ASP A 27 26.24 2.28 10.67
N LEU A 28 25.97 2.76 9.45
CA LEU A 28 24.65 2.75 8.80
C LEU A 28 24.74 2.28 7.35
N LEU A 29 23.93 1.29 7.01
CA LEU A 29 23.77 0.78 5.65
C LEU A 29 22.43 1.23 5.06
N LEU A 30 22.44 1.77 3.85
CA LEU A 30 21.22 2.12 3.10
C LEU A 30 21.11 1.18 1.89
N LEU A 31 20.02 0.42 1.83
CA LEU A 31 19.77 -0.58 0.79
C LEU A 31 18.47 -0.26 0.08
N ASP A 32 18.55 0.06 -1.20
CA ASP A 32 17.39 0.32 -2.06
C ASP A 32 17.24 -0.82 -3.07
N GLU A 33 16.16 -1.59 -2.91
CA GLU A 33 15.82 -2.78 -3.71
C GLU A 33 17.01 -3.73 -3.96
N PRO A 34 17.73 -4.18 -2.91
CA PRO A 34 18.93 -5.01 -3.07
C PRO A 34 18.60 -6.41 -3.61
N GLY A 35 17.33 -6.84 -3.53
CA GLY A 35 16.84 -8.11 -4.08
C GLY A 35 16.74 -8.14 -5.60
N ASN A 36 16.79 -6.98 -6.27
CA ASN A 36 16.61 -6.92 -7.71
C ASN A 36 17.78 -7.63 -8.43
N HIS A 37 17.45 -8.49 -9.39
CA HIS A 37 18.41 -9.32 -10.14
C HIS A 37 19.20 -10.35 -9.31
N LEU A 38 18.77 -10.66 -8.07
CA LEU A 38 19.35 -11.75 -7.27
C LEU A 38 18.69 -13.10 -7.58
N ASP A 39 19.49 -14.16 -7.54
CA ASP A 39 19.00 -15.53 -7.44
C ASP A 39 18.66 -15.87 -5.97
N LEU A 40 17.79 -16.87 -5.77
CA LEU A 40 17.34 -17.28 -4.44
C LEU A 40 18.51 -17.57 -3.46
N PRO A 41 19.60 -18.26 -3.84
CA PRO A 41 20.73 -18.46 -2.94
C PRO A 41 21.37 -17.15 -2.46
N THR A 42 21.47 -16.13 -3.32
CA THR A 42 22.05 -14.83 -2.93
C THR A 42 21.10 -14.04 -2.06
N LEU A 43 19.78 -14.17 -2.27
CA LEU A 43 18.77 -13.55 -1.40
C LEU A 43 18.83 -14.15 0.03
N LEU A 44 18.90 -15.47 0.16
CA LEU A 44 19.05 -16.15 1.47
C LEU A 44 20.35 -15.78 2.19
N TRP A 45 21.44 -15.63 1.43
CA TRP A 45 22.69 -15.11 1.99
C TRP A 45 22.54 -13.67 2.49
N LEU A 46 21.86 -12.80 1.74
CA LEU A 46 21.62 -11.41 2.12
C LEU A 46 20.77 -11.32 3.40
N GLU A 47 19.72 -12.12 3.49
CA GLU A 47 18.87 -12.24 4.68
C GLU A 47 19.71 -12.62 5.91
N SER A 48 20.49 -13.71 5.81
CA SER A 48 21.35 -14.19 6.90
C SER A 48 22.42 -13.15 7.30
N PHE A 49 22.96 -12.44 6.31
CA PHE A 49 23.91 -11.36 6.52
C PHE A 49 23.28 -10.20 7.31
N LEU A 50 22.10 -9.72 6.91
CA LEU A 50 21.41 -8.62 7.57
C LEU A 50 20.96 -8.97 9.00
N GLN A 51 20.58 -10.23 9.25
CA GLN A 51 20.25 -10.70 10.60
C GLN A 51 21.44 -10.71 11.57
N THR A 52 22.67 -10.87 11.04
CA THR A 52 23.89 -10.94 11.85
C THR A 52 24.67 -9.63 11.87
N TRP A 53 24.22 -8.63 11.11
CA TRP A 53 24.81 -7.31 11.04
C TRP A 53 24.65 -6.58 12.37
N GLN A 54 25.76 -6.06 12.91
CA GLN A 54 25.77 -5.37 14.22
C GLN A 54 25.47 -3.87 14.12
N GLY A 55 25.56 -3.29 12.92
CA GLY A 55 25.26 -1.87 12.69
C GLY A 55 23.77 -1.63 12.45
N SER A 56 23.42 -0.37 12.16
CA SER A 56 22.07 -0.03 11.71
C SER A 56 21.95 -0.20 10.20
N PHE A 57 20.74 -0.49 9.72
CA PHE A 57 20.45 -0.44 8.29
C PHE A 57 19.02 0.06 8.02
N VAL A 58 18.85 0.64 6.84
CA VAL A 58 17.55 0.97 6.25
C VAL A 58 17.43 0.17 4.97
N LEU A 59 16.32 -0.55 4.83
CA LEU A 59 16.05 -1.43 3.70
C LEU A 59 14.72 -1.02 3.03
N VAL A 60 14.78 -0.76 1.73
CA VAL A 60 13.62 -0.65 0.85
C VAL A 60 13.58 -1.90 -0.03
N SER A 61 12.45 -2.60 -0.02
CA SER A 61 12.26 -3.84 -0.76
C SER A 61 10.78 -4.06 -1.07
N HIS A 62 10.49 -4.67 -2.21
CA HIS A 62 9.16 -5.22 -2.50
C HIS A 62 8.95 -6.64 -1.93
N ASP A 63 10.00 -7.27 -1.39
CA ASP A 63 9.92 -8.60 -0.78
C ASP A 63 9.55 -8.52 0.70
N ASN A 64 8.30 -8.88 1.00
CA ASN A 64 7.75 -8.85 2.34
C ASN A 64 8.39 -9.89 3.27
N THR A 65 8.80 -11.06 2.77
CA THR A 65 9.37 -12.10 3.63
C THR A 65 10.75 -11.68 4.11
N LEU A 66 11.56 -11.12 3.20
CA LEU A 66 12.85 -10.53 3.55
C LEU A 66 12.69 -9.40 4.58
N LEU A 67 11.77 -8.45 4.33
CA LEU A 67 11.53 -7.35 5.26
C LEU A 67 11.10 -7.85 6.64
N ASP A 68 10.19 -8.81 6.69
CA ASP A 68 9.72 -9.38 7.97
C ASP A 68 10.82 -10.13 8.72
N ALA A 69 11.72 -10.79 7.99
CA ALA A 69 12.78 -11.60 8.58
C ALA A 69 13.95 -10.77 9.15
N VAL A 70 14.20 -9.57 8.62
CA VAL A 70 15.38 -8.77 8.97
C VAL A 70 15.07 -7.47 9.69
N THR A 71 13.87 -6.91 9.53
CA THR A 71 13.54 -5.58 10.10
C THR A 71 12.80 -5.70 11.43
N ASN A 72 13.04 -4.74 12.32
CA ASN A 72 12.37 -4.61 13.61
C ASN A 72 11.47 -3.36 13.71
N ALA A 73 11.52 -2.49 12.71
CA ALA A 73 10.71 -1.30 12.60
C ALA A 73 10.40 -1.03 11.12
N SER A 74 9.24 -0.44 10.86
CA SER A 74 8.73 -0.17 9.53
C SER A 74 8.25 1.26 9.42
N TRP A 75 8.64 1.92 8.33
CA TRP A 75 8.16 3.25 7.98
C TRP A 75 7.31 3.14 6.71
N ILE A 76 6.05 3.56 6.80
CA ILE A 76 5.08 3.48 5.70
C ILE A 76 4.74 4.90 5.28
N LEU A 77 5.15 5.28 4.07
CA LEU A 77 4.82 6.57 3.48
C LEU A 77 3.46 6.47 2.77
N ARG A 78 2.45 7.19 3.27
CA ARG A 78 1.09 7.22 2.71
C ARG A 78 0.44 8.58 2.99
N ASP A 79 -0.39 9.06 2.07
CA ASP A 79 -1.13 10.32 2.24
C ASP A 79 -0.25 11.54 2.56
N GLN A 80 0.97 11.58 1.99
CA GLN A 80 2.01 12.60 2.29
C GLN A 80 2.50 12.59 3.74
N THR A 81 2.21 11.51 4.49
CA THR A 81 2.63 11.31 5.88
C THR A 81 3.47 10.04 6.03
N LEU A 82 4.38 10.04 7.00
CA LEU A 82 5.21 8.90 7.33
C LEU A 82 4.69 8.25 8.63
N HIS A 83 4.18 7.02 8.52
CA HIS A 83 3.75 6.25 9.68
C HIS A 83 4.90 5.36 10.16
N CYS A 84 5.27 5.50 11.43
CA CYS A 84 6.38 4.74 12.02
C CYS A 84 5.85 3.69 13.00
N PHE A 85 6.27 2.45 12.81
CA PHE A 85 5.91 1.31 13.66
C PHE A 85 7.18 0.59 14.13
N ALA A 86 7.27 0.29 15.42
CA ALA A 86 8.29 -0.60 15.97
C ALA A 86 7.91 -2.08 15.76
N LEU A 87 7.58 -2.43 14.51
CA LEU A 87 7.10 -3.73 14.08
C LEU A 87 7.72 -4.09 12.71
N PRO A 88 7.89 -5.38 12.41
CA PRO A 88 8.19 -5.85 11.06
C PRO A 88 7.09 -5.47 10.06
N CYS A 89 7.41 -5.53 8.76
CA CYS A 89 6.64 -4.90 7.69
C CYS A 89 5.16 -5.35 7.62
N SER A 90 4.91 -6.66 7.69
CA SER A 90 3.54 -7.20 7.62
C SER A 90 2.71 -6.83 8.86
N ALA A 91 3.29 -6.91 10.05
CA ALA A 91 2.63 -6.49 11.28
C ALA A 91 2.37 -4.97 11.32
N ALA A 92 3.31 -4.16 10.83
CA ALA A 92 3.14 -2.72 10.70
C ALA A 92 2.01 -2.35 9.73
N ARG A 93 1.91 -3.05 8.58
CA ARG A 93 0.80 -2.87 7.63
C ARG A 93 -0.55 -3.24 8.23
N GLN A 94 -0.61 -4.32 9.01
CA GLN A 94 -1.82 -4.68 9.74
C GLN A 94 -2.20 -3.60 10.77
N ALA A 95 -1.24 -3.12 11.56
CA ALA A 95 -1.50 -2.06 12.54
C ALA A 95 -1.99 -0.76 11.88
N LEU A 96 -1.46 -0.41 10.70
CA LEU A 96 -1.93 0.73 9.92
C LEU A 96 -3.38 0.53 9.44
N GLN A 97 -3.71 -0.67 8.96
CA GLN A 97 -5.07 -1.04 8.54
C GLN A 97 -6.07 -0.94 9.72
N GLU A 98 -5.69 -1.42 10.90
CA GLU A 98 -6.52 -1.32 12.12
C GLU A 98 -6.74 0.14 12.53
N GLN A 99 -5.73 1.00 12.39
CA GLN A 99 -5.87 2.46 12.61
C GLN A 99 -6.87 3.08 11.64
N ASP A 100 -6.82 2.71 10.35
CA ASP A 100 -7.75 3.19 9.34
C ASP A 100 -9.19 2.76 9.63
N GLU A 101 -9.40 1.51 10.03
CA GLU A 101 -10.71 0.98 10.39
C GLU A 101 -11.28 1.70 11.62
N SER A 102 -10.45 1.93 12.63
CA SER A 102 -10.83 2.72 13.81
C SER A 102 -11.17 4.17 13.47
N ALA A 103 -10.41 4.80 12.57
CA ALA A 103 -10.71 6.13 12.05
C ALA A 103 -12.06 6.16 11.28
N ALA A 104 -12.30 5.16 10.43
CA ALA A 104 -13.56 5.02 9.69
C ALA A 104 -14.79 4.88 10.61
N LEU A 105 -14.66 4.11 11.70
CA LEU A 105 -15.71 3.97 12.70
C LEU A 105 -15.97 5.28 13.44
N ARG A 106 -14.92 6.00 13.85
CA ARG A 106 -15.02 7.32 14.50
C ARG A 106 -15.69 8.34 13.59
N HIS A 107 -15.21 8.48 12.36
CA HIS A 107 -15.79 9.37 11.36
C HIS A 107 -17.28 9.05 11.12
N LYS A 108 -17.66 7.77 11.05
CA LYS A 108 -19.07 7.36 10.89
C LYS A 108 -19.93 7.74 12.10
N ALA A 109 -19.39 7.61 13.32
CA ALA A 109 -20.10 8.01 14.54
C ALA A 109 -20.28 9.54 14.61
N GLU A 110 -19.23 10.29 14.30
CA GLU A 110 -19.23 11.75 14.21
C GLU A 110 -20.22 12.23 13.13
N GLN A 111 -20.22 11.60 11.96
CA GLN A 111 -21.14 11.93 10.87
C GLN A 111 -22.60 11.74 11.29
N LYS A 112 -22.93 10.65 12.00
CA LYS A 112 -24.28 10.43 12.51
C LYS A 112 -24.72 11.52 13.48
N GLU A 113 -23.83 11.97 14.36
CA GLU A 113 -24.15 13.05 15.30
C GLU A 113 -24.28 14.40 14.57
N ILE A 114 -23.40 14.69 13.62
CA ILE A 114 -23.51 15.86 12.72
C ILE A 114 -24.87 15.86 12.01
N ASP A 115 -25.28 14.74 11.44
CA ASP A 115 -26.56 14.61 10.73
C ASP A 115 -27.75 14.80 11.69
N ARG A 116 -27.68 14.27 12.90
CA ARG A 116 -28.72 14.41 13.93
C ARG A 116 -28.87 15.86 14.39
N VAL A 117 -27.75 16.53 14.69
CA VAL A 117 -27.75 17.95 15.11
C VAL A 117 -28.20 18.83 13.96
N SER A 118 -27.73 18.56 12.73
CA SER A 118 -28.14 19.25 11.51
C SER A 118 -29.65 19.12 11.23
N ALA A 119 -30.21 17.92 11.33
CA ALA A 119 -31.65 17.70 11.17
C ALA A 119 -32.47 18.42 12.25
N SER A 120 -31.96 18.49 13.48
CA SER A 120 -32.60 19.21 14.58
C SER A 120 -32.53 20.73 14.40
N ALA A 121 -31.39 21.25 13.95
CA ALA A 121 -31.22 22.65 13.59
C ALA A 121 -32.18 23.07 12.47
N ARG A 122 -32.26 22.26 11.39
CA ARG A 122 -33.21 22.47 10.28
C ARG A 122 -34.65 22.51 10.75
N ARG A 123 -35.06 21.56 11.61
CA ARG A 123 -36.42 21.55 12.18
C ARG A 123 -36.68 22.82 12.98
N LEU A 124 -35.79 23.20 13.89
CA LEU A 124 -35.95 24.43 14.69
C LEU A 124 -35.99 25.69 13.82
N ALA A 125 -35.19 25.76 12.75
CA ALA A 125 -35.24 26.85 11.79
C ALA A 125 -36.60 26.94 11.09
N THR A 126 -37.15 25.80 10.63
CA THR A 126 -38.48 25.74 10.02
C THR A 126 -39.56 26.19 11.01
N TRP A 127 -39.56 25.69 12.24
CA TRP A 127 -40.54 26.07 13.26
C TRP A 127 -40.41 27.55 13.67
N GLY A 128 -39.18 28.07 13.81
CA GLY A 128 -38.93 29.48 14.05
C GLY A 128 -39.52 30.38 12.95
N ARG A 129 -39.46 29.94 11.68
CA ARG A 129 -40.05 30.66 10.55
C ARG A 129 -41.57 30.55 10.47
N VAL A 130 -42.13 29.36 10.75
CA VAL A 130 -43.59 29.12 10.67
C VAL A 130 -44.35 29.82 11.79
N TYR A 131 -43.79 29.86 13.00
CA TYR A 131 -44.44 30.42 14.19
C TYR A 131 -43.88 31.80 14.60
N ASP A 132 -43.06 32.43 13.75
CA ASP A 132 -42.40 33.72 13.99
C ASP A 132 -41.75 33.83 15.39
N ASN A 133 -41.00 32.79 15.76
CA ASN A 133 -40.39 32.66 17.08
C ASN A 133 -38.88 32.88 17.00
N GLU A 134 -38.44 34.07 17.42
CA GLU A 134 -37.03 34.47 17.42
C GLU A 134 -36.12 33.57 18.26
N ASP A 135 -36.61 33.04 19.39
CA ASP A 135 -35.81 32.16 20.25
C ASP A 135 -35.50 30.82 19.55
N LEU A 136 -36.47 30.27 18.83
CA LEU A 136 -36.26 29.05 18.03
C LEU A 136 -35.28 29.32 16.88
N ALA A 137 -35.39 30.48 16.22
CA ALA A 137 -34.47 30.87 15.15
C ALA A 137 -33.03 31.08 15.67
N ARG A 138 -32.87 31.70 16.84
CA ARG A 138 -31.56 31.89 17.49
C ARG A 138 -30.95 30.55 17.90
N LYS A 139 -31.75 29.63 18.44
CA LYS A 139 -31.31 28.28 18.80
C LYS A 139 -30.90 27.47 17.56
N ALA A 140 -31.63 27.58 16.46
CA ALA A 140 -31.26 26.95 15.20
C ALA A 140 -29.88 27.44 14.71
N LYS A 141 -29.63 28.76 14.69
CA LYS A 141 -28.32 29.34 14.33
C LYS A 141 -27.18 28.86 15.24
N GLN A 142 -27.43 28.73 16.54
CA GLN A 142 -26.44 28.18 17.47
C GLN A 142 -26.09 26.72 17.12
N MET A 143 -27.10 25.90 16.82
CA MET A 143 -26.89 24.50 16.42
C MET A 143 -26.19 24.39 15.06
N GLU A 144 -26.47 25.28 14.11
CA GLU A 144 -25.73 25.35 12.84
C GLU A 144 -24.24 25.66 13.05
N LYS A 145 -23.93 26.59 13.96
CA LYS A 145 -22.53 26.87 14.34
C LYS A 145 -21.87 25.66 15.00
N GLN A 146 -22.60 24.91 15.83
CA GLN A 146 -22.11 23.67 16.40
C GLN A 146 -21.85 22.61 15.32
N VAL A 147 -22.74 22.45 14.34
CA VAL A 147 -22.54 21.55 13.20
C VAL A 147 -21.30 21.93 12.40
N ALA A 148 -21.07 23.22 12.16
CA ALA A 148 -19.88 23.68 11.46
C ALA A 148 -18.59 23.30 12.23
N ARG A 149 -18.56 23.51 13.55
CA ARG A 149 -17.42 23.10 14.38
C ARG A 149 -17.21 21.57 14.37
N LEU A 150 -18.28 20.80 14.52
CA LEU A 150 -18.19 19.33 14.50
C LEU A 150 -17.67 18.78 13.17
N LYS A 151 -17.97 19.46 12.05
CA LYS A 151 -17.42 19.10 10.73
C LYS A 151 -15.94 19.44 10.59
N ASP A 152 -15.51 20.54 11.19
CA ASP A 152 -14.10 20.97 11.19
C ASP A 152 -13.23 20.05 12.05
N GLU A 153 -13.78 19.55 13.16
CA GLU A 153 -13.12 18.61 14.08
C GLU A 153 -13.31 17.13 13.68
N GLN A 154 -13.96 16.86 12.55
CA GLN A 154 -14.27 15.50 12.12
C GLN A 154 -13.00 14.73 11.76
N THR A 155 -12.93 13.46 12.18
CA THR A 155 -11.79 12.58 11.93
C THR A 155 -11.53 12.41 10.44
N GLU A 156 -10.38 12.87 9.95
CA GLU A 156 -9.99 12.66 8.55
C GLU A 156 -9.73 11.18 8.25
N LEU A 157 -10.09 10.77 7.03
CA LEU A 157 -9.88 9.41 6.55
C LEU A 157 -8.72 9.37 5.57
N SER A 158 -7.94 8.29 5.65
CA SER A 158 -6.94 7.94 4.64
C SER A 158 -7.59 7.86 3.25
N VAL A 159 -6.95 8.46 2.26
CA VAL A 159 -7.37 8.36 0.85
C VAL A 159 -7.15 6.92 0.35
N GLY A 160 -6.10 6.27 0.86
CA GLY A 160 -5.72 4.92 0.47
C GLY A 160 -5.29 4.81 -0.99
N PRO A 161 -5.04 3.58 -1.48
CA PRO A 161 -4.74 3.37 -2.89
C PRO A 161 -5.97 3.71 -3.76
N PRO A 162 -5.79 4.43 -4.89
CA PRO A 162 -6.90 4.86 -5.75
C PRO A 162 -7.64 3.69 -6.41
N TRP A 163 -7.03 2.50 -6.44
CA TRP A 163 -7.60 1.30 -7.03
C TRP A 163 -7.66 0.19 -5.98
N ARG A 164 -8.85 -0.36 -5.76
CA ARG A 164 -9.07 -1.51 -4.86
C ARG A 164 -9.74 -2.64 -5.64
N LEU A 165 -9.04 -3.76 -5.78
CA LEU A 165 -9.64 -5.00 -6.26
C LEU A 165 -10.20 -5.75 -5.06
N VAL A 166 -11.51 -6.02 -5.07
CA VAL A 166 -12.16 -6.86 -4.06
C VAL A 166 -12.61 -8.14 -4.75
N LEU A 167 -12.04 -9.27 -4.33
CA LEU A 167 -12.49 -10.59 -4.77
C LEU A 167 -13.44 -11.14 -3.70
N GLN A 168 -14.65 -11.52 -4.12
CA GLN A 168 -15.66 -12.13 -3.26
C GLN A 168 -15.75 -13.62 -3.63
N GLY A 169 -15.45 -14.50 -2.67
CA GLY A 169 -15.51 -15.95 -2.85
C GLY A 169 -14.85 -16.69 -1.69
N ASP A 170 -15.03 -18.01 -1.66
CA ASP A 170 -14.38 -18.87 -0.68
C ASP A 170 -12.90 -19.07 -1.04
N ALA A 171 -12.03 -19.07 -0.04
CA ALA A 171 -10.61 -19.31 -0.23
C ALA A 171 -10.39 -20.80 -0.59
N LEU A 172 -9.91 -21.05 -1.81
CA LEU A 172 -9.56 -22.39 -2.30
C LEU A 172 -8.06 -22.42 -2.63
N PRO A 173 -7.32 -23.46 -2.21
CA PRO A 173 -5.94 -23.64 -2.64
C PRO A 173 -5.91 -23.89 -4.15
N ALA A 174 -5.26 -22.99 -4.90
CA ALA A 174 -5.14 -23.08 -6.35
C ALA A 174 -3.77 -22.56 -6.81
N ASP A 175 -3.14 -23.26 -7.75
CA ASP A 175 -1.91 -22.78 -8.43
C ASP A 175 -2.17 -21.59 -9.35
N ARG A 176 -3.45 -21.32 -9.65
CA ARG A 176 -3.90 -20.21 -10.51
C ARG A 176 -5.23 -19.67 -9.99
N LEU A 177 -5.23 -18.42 -9.52
CA LEU A 177 -6.41 -17.77 -8.92
C LEU A 177 -7.36 -17.18 -9.97
N LEU A 178 -6.83 -16.59 -11.05
CA LEU A 178 -7.62 -15.95 -12.10
C LEU A 178 -6.82 -15.94 -13.42
N GLU A 179 -7.41 -16.47 -14.50
CA GLU A 179 -6.90 -16.36 -15.87
C GLU A 179 -7.93 -15.61 -16.72
N MET A 180 -7.49 -14.54 -17.39
CA MET A 180 -8.36 -13.68 -18.19
C MET A 180 -7.83 -13.65 -19.63
N ASP A 181 -8.32 -14.57 -20.46
CA ASP A 181 -7.80 -14.76 -21.82
C ASP A 181 -8.28 -13.70 -22.82
N THR A 182 -9.50 -13.19 -22.63
CA THR A 182 -10.14 -12.20 -23.52
C THR A 182 -11.09 -11.28 -22.76
N LEU A 183 -10.60 -10.60 -21.72
CA LEU A 183 -11.41 -9.62 -21.00
C LEU A 183 -11.33 -8.25 -21.72
N PRO A 184 -12.43 -7.71 -22.25
CA PRO A 184 -12.47 -6.32 -22.69
C PRO A 184 -12.46 -5.40 -21.47
N VAL A 185 -11.47 -4.52 -21.39
CA VAL A 185 -11.34 -3.52 -20.33
C VAL A 185 -11.98 -2.22 -20.83
N SER A 186 -13.18 -1.93 -20.37
CA SER A 186 -13.89 -0.67 -20.64
C SER A 186 -13.83 0.28 -19.43
N PRO A 187 -13.82 1.61 -19.65
CA PRO A 187 -13.74 2.59 -18.57
C PRO A 187 -15.04 2.71 -17.78
N ALA A 188 -16.18 2.38 -18.39
CA ALA A 188 -17.49 2.32 -17.75
C ALA A 188 -18.41 1.32 -18.48
N PRO A 189 -19.49 0.83 -17.83
CA PRO A 189 -20.49 -0.01 -18.48
C PRO A 189 -21.06 0.67 -19.74
N GLY A 190 -21.00 -0.01 -20.88
CA GLY A 190 -21.50 0.50 -22.16
C GLY A 190 -20.54 1.41 -22.95
N GLN A 191 -19.33 1.68 -22.44
CA GLN A 191 -18.28 2.39 -23.18
C GLN A 191 -17.43 1.42 -24.03
N PRO A 192 -16.83 1.89 -25.14
CA PRO A 192 -15.94 1.06 -25.96
C PRO A 192 -14.76 0.55 -25.13
N SER A 193 -14.33 -0.68 -25.46
CA SER A 193 -13.19 -1.32 -24.80
C SER A 193 -11.90 -0.56 -25.10
N LEU A 194 -11.12 -0.26 -24.07
CA LEU A 194 -9.79 0.36 -24.19
C LEU A 194 -8.78 -0.64 -24.71
N PHE A 195 -8.83 -1.88 -24.21
CA PHE A 195 -8.01 -2.99 -24.69
C PHE A 195 -8.64 -4.32 -24.26
N THR A 196 -8.31 -5.38 -24.99
CA THR A 196 -8.70 -6.74 -24.63
C THR A 196 -7.46 -7.48 -24.15
N THR A 197 -7.51 -8.11 -22.99
CA THR A 197 -6.42 -9.00 -22.57
C THR A 197 -6.23 -10.07 -23.65
N ARG A 198 -4.99 -10.40 -24.02
CA ARG A 198 -4.68 -11.51 -24.93
C ARG A 198 -3.61 -12.38 -24.27
N ARG A 199 -3.75 -13.69 -24.41
CA ARG A 199 -2.66 -14.63 -24.14
C ARG A 199 -1.43 -14.21 -24.97
N GLY A 200 -0.37 -13.77 -24.29
CA GLY A 200 0.95 -13.77 -24.91
C GLY A 200 1.26 -15.20 -25.33
N ALA A 201 1.49 -15.43 -26.63
CA ALA A 201 1.86 -16.75 -27.11
C ALA A 201 3.11 -17.24 -26.36
N PRO A 202 3.21 -18.54 -26.00
CA PRO A 202 4.44 -19.08 -25.47
C PRO A 202 5.55 -18.83 -26.50
N ALA A 203 6.65 -18.20 -26.05
CA ALA A 203 7.82 -17.96 -26.88
C ALA A 203 8.24 -19.27 -27.55
N GLN A 204 8.09 -19.36 -28.87
CA GLN A 204 8.57 -20.49 -29.65
C GLN A 204 10.08 -20.62 -29.41
N ARG A 205 10.47 -21.66 -28.67
CA ARG A 205 11.83 -22.19 -28.66
C ARG A 205 12.17 -22.53 -30.10
N ARG A 206 12.95 -21.66 -30.77
CA ARG A 206 13.60 -22.00 -32.04
C ARG A 206 14.53 -23.19 -31.77
N SER A 207 14.11 -24.40 -32.13
CA SER A 207 15.03 -25.51 -32.31
C SER A 207 15.96 -25.14 -33.47
N ARG A 208 17.23 -24.93 -33.15
CA ARG A 208 18.29 -24.88 -34.15
C ARG A 208 18.38 -26.25 -34.81
N GLY A 209 18.32 -26.25 -36.14
CA GLY A 209 18.44 -27.45 -36.96
C GLY A 209 19.77 -28.17 -36.78
N HIS A 210 19.69 -29.49 -36.84
CA HIS A 210 20.79 -30.36 -37.15
C HIS A 210 20.23 -31.44 -38.09
N HIS A 211 20.64 -31.41 -39.35
CA HIS A 211 21.33 -32.53 -40.01
C HIS A 211 21.56 -32.16 -41.47
N GLY A 212 22.85 -31.95 -41.78
CA GLY A 212 23.36 -32.05 -43.13
C GLY A 212 23.35 -33.51 -43.57
N THR A 213 23.19 -33.67 -44.88
CA THR A 213 23.51 -34.84 -45.70
C THR A 213 24.94 -35.29 -45.53
#